data_AF-A0A7S0Y927-F1
#
_entry.id   AF-A0A7S0Y927-F1
#
_cell.length_a   1.000
_cell.length_b   1.000
_cell.length_c   1.000
_cell.angle_alpha   90.00
_cell.angle_beta   90.00
_cell.angle_gamma   90.00
#
_symmetry.space_group_name_H-M   'P 1'
#
loop_
_entity.id
_entity.type
_entity.pdbx_description
1 polymer ?
#
loop_
_entity_poly.entity_id
_entity_poly.type
_entity_poly.pdbx_seq_one_letter_code
_entity_poly.pdbx_strand_id
1 'polypeptide(L)'
;DKALRTAKEKAVAILIDSDVTLQETLTEVQRARELASKAGLSVESSIVKPAIDPSLVENAYLTANDGISSGANGFTGGHSNTDHVVVTTGDDQIDRIAELKRNLLRRHRAMQPEQRGDERWDKPKIPGERRRRIVREQDREDYPPEAPNTGWDVFIRQMTVKIRHDRPDERHDQSKVLQELGKIWRMGMSEDERDYFTKFATDAKKEFDQQVIEYRATGSYQPSKHFERLENSSVWIRKDRPSPLEKEISSYETIQFPKRPPKLDKEYQEREMRSILKRKLKLKGLMNEDGKTWKEGVNFEAELEKERKKRIKHNDDGDDSE
;
A
#
# COMPACT_ATOMS: atom_id res chain seq x y z
N ASP A 1 -42.32 -9.39 21.78
CA ASP A 1 -41.97 -10.53 22.65
C ASP A 1 -41.53 -11.81 21.95
N LYS A 2 -42.30 -12.37 21.00
CA LYS A 2 -41.92 -13.62 20.31
C LYS A 2 -40.57 -13.53 19.57
N ALA A 3 -40.34 -12.45 18.82
CA ALA A 3 -39.08 -12.20 18.11
C ALA A 3 -37.86 -12.06 19.04
N LEU A 4 -38.06 -11.46 20.22
CA LEU A 4 -36.99 -11.29 21.23
C LEU A 4 -36.61 -12.63 21.87
N ARG A 5 -37.59 -13.51 22.12
CA ARG A 5 -37.33 -14.88 22.63
C ARG A 5 -36.54 -15.70 21.61
N THR A 6 -36.95 -15.67 20.34
CA THR A 6 -36.23 -16.39 19.26
C THR A 6 -34.81 -15.86 19.04
N ALA A 7 -34.57 -14.56 19.23
CA ALA A 7 -33.22 -13.99 19.13
C ALA A 7 -32.31 -14.44 20.29
N LYS A 8 -32.85 -14.50 21.52
CA LYS A 8 -32.12 -15.01 22.69
C LYS A 8 -31.76 -16.49 22.55
N GLU A 9 -32.69 -17.32 22.08
CA GLU A 9 -32.44 -18.74 21.84
C GLU A 9 -31.35 -18.96 20.78
N LYS A 10 -31.34 -18.18 19.69
CA LYS A 10 -30.26 -18.23 18.68
C LYS A 10 -28.91 -17.78 19.24
N ALA A 11 -28.87 -16.74 20.08
CA ALA A 11 -27.62 -16.28 20.69
C ALA A 11 -27.03 -17.33 21.65
N VAL A 12 -27.87 -18.02 22.41
CA VAL A 12 -27.44 -19.13 23.29
C VAL A 12 -26.91 -20.30 22.47
N ALA A 13 -27.58 -20.66 21.36
CA ALA A 13 -27.10 -21.72 20.48
C ALA A 13 -25.71 -21.41 19.88
N ILE A 14 -25.48 -20.17 19.43
CA ILE A 14 -24.18 -19.74 18.90
C ILE A 14 -23.08 -19.83 19.97
N LEU A 15 -23.37 -19.46 21.23
CA LEU A 15 -22.41 -19.56 22.32
C LEU A 15 -22.03 -21.01 22.61
N ILE A 16 -23.01 -21.92 22.64
CA ILE A 16 -22.78 -23.35 22.85
C ILE A 16 -21.92 -23.93 21.72
N ASP A 17 -22.25 -23.62 20.45
CA ASP A 17 -21.46 -24.08 19.30
C ASP A 17 -20.03 -23.52 19.35
N SER A 18 -19.85 -22.27 19.78
CA SER A 18 -18.51 -21.68 19.94
C SER A 18 -17.68 -22.36 21.03
N ASP A 19 -18.30 -22.76 22.15
CA ASP A 19 -17.60 -23.50 23.22
C ASP A 19 -17.20 -24.91 22.75
N VAL A 20 -18.05 -25.59 21.98
CA VAL A 20 -17.72 -26.90 21.40
C VAL A 20 -16.53 -26.79 20.44
N THR A 21 -16.53 -25.81 19.53
CA THR A 21 -15.38 -25.59 18.61
C THR A 21 -14.09 -25.22 19.35
N LEU A 22 -14.18 -24.45 20.44
CA LEU A 22 -13.02 -24.15 21.30
C LEU A 22 -12.48 -25.40 21.99
N GLN A 23 -13.34 -26.30 22.45
CA GLN A 23 -12.90 -27.58 23.02
C GLN A 23 -12.27 -28.49 21.97
N GLU A 24 -12.84 -28.60 20.77
CA GLU A 24 -12.27 -29.39 19.67
C GLU A 24 -10.89 -28.87 19.29
N THR A 25 -10.73 -27.56 19.09
CA THR A 25 -9.43 -26.95 18.77
C THR A 25 -8.39 -27.15 19.89
N LEU A 26 -8.79 -27.09 21.16
CA LEU A 26 -7.90 -27.42 22.28
C LEU A 26 -7.43 -28.88 22.25
N THR A 27 -8.33 -29.82 21.93
CA THR A 27 -7.96 -31.24 21.80
C THR A 27 -7.04 -31.49 20.60
N GLU A 28 -7.25 -30.82 19.47
CA GLU A 28 -6.35 -30.90 18.32
C GLU A 28 -4.95 -30.35 18.64
N VAL A 29 -4.87 -29.22 19.36
CA VAL A 29 -3.58 -28.65 19.82
C VAL A 29 -2.85 -29.61 20.75
N GLN A 30 -3.57 -30.28 21.66
CA GLN A 30 -2.98 -31.30 22.54
C GLN A 30 -2.46 -32.50 21.73
N ARG A 31 -3.24 -32.99 20.76
CA ARG A 31 -2.83 -34.08 19.86
C ARG A 31 -1.60 -33.72 19.03
N ALA A 32 -1.54 -32.50 18.51
CA ALA A 32 -0.39 -31.98 17.78
C ALA A 32 0.86 -31.90 18.67
N ARG A 33 0.72 -31.48 19.94
CA ARG A 33 1.81 -31.48 20.93
C ARG A 33 2.33 -32.89 21.22
N GLU A 34 1.44 -33.86 21.38
CA GLU A 34 1.84 -35.26 21.58
C GLU A 34 2.60 -35.83 20.38
N LEU A 35 2.14 -35.55 19.16
CA LEU A 35 2.82 -35.96 17.93
C LEU A 35 4.19 -35.29 17.77
N ALA A 36 4.29 -33.98 18.06
CA ALA A 36 5.54 -33.25 18.05
C ALA A 36 6.53 -33.81 19.09
N SER A 37 6.05 -34.10 20.30
CA SER A 37 6.84 -34.74 21.37
C SER A 37 7.36 -36.11 20.95
N LYS A 38 6.51 -36.96 20.35
CA LYS A 38 6.92 -38.28 19.80
C LYS A 38 7.96 -38.16 18.68
N ALA A 39 7.93 -37.07 17.91
CA ALA A 39 8.90 -36.77 16.87
C ALA A 39 10.20 -36.12 17.40
N GLY A 40 10.33 -35.89 18.71
CA GLY A 40 11.50 -35.22 19.31
C GLY A 40 11.55 -33.71 19.06
N LEU A 41 10.44 -33.10 18.63
CA LEU A 41 10.31 -31.66 18.44
C LEU A 41 9.81 -31.02 19.74
N SER A 42 10.67 -30.24 20.41
CA SER A 42 10.25 -29.46 21.59
C SER A 42 9.39 -28.28 21.16
N VAL A 43 8.12 -28.30 21.56
CA VAL A 43 7.17 -27.18 21.41
C VAL A 43 7.09 -26.41 22.73
N GLU A 44 8.22 -26.04 23.31
CA GLU A 44 8.24 -25.01 24.34
C GLU A 44 8.06 -23.64 23.67
N SER A 45 6.81 -23.26 23.44
CA SER A 45 6.47 -21.87 23.14
C SER A 45 6.96 -21.01 24.30
N SER A 46 7.91 -20.11 24.03
CA SER A 46 8.30 -18.99 24.89
C SER A 46 7.12 -18.04 25.05
N ILE A 47 6.10 -18.47 25.81
CA ILE A 47 5.03 -17.60 26.28
C ILE A 47 5.64 -16.81 27.44
N VAL A 48 6.16 -15.63 27.10
CA VAL A 48 6.38 -14.57 28.08
C VAL A 48 5.04 -14.36 28.78
N LYS A 49 4.95 -14.75 30.07
CA LYS A 49 3.83 -14.37 30.93
C LYS A 49 3.70 -12.85 30.88
N PRO A 50 2.58 -12.26 30.45
CA PRO A 50 2.35 -10.84 30.72
C PRO A 50 2.17 -10.72 32.23
N ALA A 51 3.15 -10.14 32.91
CA ALA A 51 3.01 -9.69 34.28
C ALA A 51 2.06 -8.48 34.27
N ILE A 52 0.76 -8.74 34.32
CA ILE A 52 -0.25 -7.74 34.60
C ILE A 52 -0.55 -7.86 36.08
N ASP A 53 0.08 -7.00 36.86
CA ASP A 53 -0.19 -6.80 38.27
C ASP A 53 -1.49 -5.95 38.39
N PRO A 54 -2.59 -6.47 38.94
CA PRO A 54 -3.90 -5.80 38.91
C PRO A 54 -4.02 -4.59 39.86
N SER A 55 -2.92 -4.15 40.50
CA SER A 55 -2.92 -3.03 41.46
C SER A 55 -2.59 -1.65 40.86
N LEU A 56 -2.32 -1.55 39.55
CA LEU A 56 -1.88 -0.31 38.89
C LEU A 56 -2.93 0.40 38.00
N VAL A 57 -4.20 -0.02 38.04
CA VAL A 57 -5.23 0.51 37.12
C VAL A 57 -5.87 1.83 37.59
N GLU A 58 -5.59 2.31 38.80
CA GLU A 58 -6.34 3.46 39.35
C GLU A 58 -5.73 4.86 39.15
N ASN A 59 -4.54 5.01 38.54
CA ASN A 59 -3.88 6.33 38.44
C ASN A 59 -3.55 6.83 37.01
N ALA A 60 -4.10 6.25 35.95
CA ALA A 60 -3.73 6.59 34.56
C ALA A 60 -4.63 7.64 33.87
N TYR A 61 -5.48 8.35 34.61
CA TYR A 61 -6.23 9.50 34.09
C TYR A 61 -5.85 10.76 34.87
N LEU A 62 -4.73 11.41 34.51
CA LEU A 62 -4.43 12.86 34.65
C LEU A 62 -2.90 13.11 34.65
N THR A 63 -2.28 13.26 33.48
CA THR A 63 -1.07 14.09 33.23
C THR A 63 -0.78 14.04 31.71
N ALA A 64 -1.19 15.05 30.94
CA ALA A 64 -0.38 16.21 30.50
C ALA A 64 0.90 15.80 29.73
N ASN A 65 0.97 16.06 28.42
CA ASN A 65 1.67 17.24 27.88
C ASN A 65 3.08 17.38 28.45
N ASP A 66 4.09 16.87 27.73
CA ASP A 66 5.21 17.71 27.29
C ASP A 66 6.09 17.00 26.26
N GLY A 67 6.59 17.79 25.32
CA GLY A 67 7.21 17.34 24.09
C GLY A 67 8.64 16.81 24.25
N ILE A 68 8.95 15.78 23.45
CA ILE A 68 10.33 15.44 23.09
C ILE A 68 10.40 15.25 21.57
N SER A 69 10.96 16.29 20.93
CA SER A 69 11.76 16.33 19.70
C SER A 69 11.65 15.15 18.72
N SER A 70 11.02 15.41 17.57
CA SER A 70 11.07 14.57 16.38
C SER A 70 12.44 14.66 15.70
N GLY A 71 13.30 13.67 15.92
CA GLY A 71 14.46 13.40 15.07
C GLY A 71 14.09 12.48 13.91
N ALA A 72 14.03 13.04 12.71
CA ALA A 72 14.17 12.39 11.40
C ALA A 72 13.90 10.86 11.30
N ASN A 73 12.63 10.47 11.16
CA ASN A 73 12.28 9.14 10.65
C ASN A 73 12.50 9.10 9.13
N GLY A 74 13.75 8.88 8.74
CA GLY A 74 14.08 8.46 7.38
C GLY A 74 13.58 7.04 7.15
N PHE A 75 12.54 6.90 6.31
CA PHE A 75 12.17 5.63 5.69
C PHE A 75 13.36 5.12 4.87
N THR A 76 14.16 4.23 5.46
CA THR A 76 15.19 3.49 4.74
C THR A 76 14.54 2.24 4.16
N GLY A 77 14.61 2.09 2.84
CA GLY A 77 13.92 1.05 2.07
C GLY A 77 14.33 -0.37 2.44
N GLY A 78 13.69 -0.96 3.44
CA GLY A 78 13.73 -2.39 3.73
C GLY A 78 15.08 -2.92 4.22
N HIS A 79 15.94 -2.08 4.77
CA HIS A 79 17.14 -2.52 5.49
C HIS A 79 16.95 -2.15 6.95
N SER A 80 16.90 -3.16 7.82
CA SER A 80 16.87 -2.96 9.28
C SER A 80 18.13 -2.20 9.68
N ASN A 81 18.02 -0.87 9.76
CA ASN A 81 19.13 0.01 10.07
C ASN A 81 19.57 -0.12 11.54
N THR A 82 18.98 -1.03 12.32
CA THR A 82 19.41 -1.34 13.69
C THR A 82 20.56 -2.34 13.72
N ASP A 83 20.93 -2.95 12.60
CA ASP A 83 22.04 -3.91 12.51
C ASP A 83 23.43 -3.23 12.62
N HIS A 84 23.53 -1.99 13.10
CA HIS A 84 24.79 -1.38 13.55
C HIS A 84 24.74 -0.93 15.01
N VAL A 85 23.55 -0.93 15.63
CA VAL A 85 23.35 -0.52 17.02
C VAL A 85 23.62 -1.73 17.91
N VAL A 86 24.75 -1.72 18.61
CA VAL A 86 25.03 -2.67 19.69
C VAL A 86 24.40 -2.09 20.94
N VAL A 87 23.36 -2.75 21.47
CA VAL A 87 22.88 -2.43 22.82
C VAL A 87 23.88 -3.05 23.78
N THR A 88 24.71 -2.24 24.43
CA THR A 88 25.64 -2.68 25.47
C THR A 88 24.89 -2.73 26.79
N THR A 89 24.87 -3.90 27.42
CA THR A 89 24.17 -4.14 28.68
C THR A 89 25.03 -3.79 29.89
N GLY A 90 26.34 -3.58 29.70
CA GLY A 90 27.31 -3.29 30.76
C GLY A 90 27.89 -4.55 31.43
N ASP A 91 27.47 -5.73 30.98
CA ASP A 91 28.03 -7.03 31.35
C ASP A 91 28.83 -7.59 30.17
N ASP A 92 30.15 -7.67 30.33
CA ASP A 92 31.10 -8.09 29.30
C ASP A 92 30.80 -9.50 28.75
N GLN A 93 30.25 -10.40 29.57
CA GLN A 93 29.94 -11.76 29.12
C GLN A 93 28.70 -11.78 28.22
N ILE A 94 27.66 -11.06 28.62
CA ILE A 94 26.39 -10.98 27.87
C ILE A 94 26.62 -10.25 26.54
N ASP A 95 27.37 -9.15 26.56
CA ASP A 95 27.66 -8.35 25.37
C ASP A 95 28.49 -9.16 24.36
N ARG A 96 29.48 -9.94 24.84
CA ARG A 96 30.27 -10.85 23.99
C ARG A 96 29.43 -11.97 23.38
N ILE A 97 28.50 -12.56 24.14
CA ILE A 97 27.59 -13.59 23.63
C ILE A 97 26.65 -13.00 22.57
N ALA A 98 26.12 -11.79 22.78
CA ALA A 98 25.26 -11.11 21.84
C ALA A 98 25.99 -10.79 20.52
N GLU A 99 27.24 -10.34 20.61
CA GLU A 99 28.08 -10.09 19.43
C GLU A 99 28.39 -11.38 18.66
N LEU A 100 28.72 -12.48 19.36
CA LEU A 100 28.93 -13.79 18.73
C LEU A 100 27.68 -14.29 18.03
N LYS A 101 26.49 -14.16 18.63
CA LYS A 101 25.21 -14.52 18.00
C LYS A 101 24.96 -13.69 16.74
N ARG A 102 25.24 -12.39 16.76
CA ARG A 102 25.11 -11.51 15.59
C ARG A 102 26.10 -11.87 14.48
N ASN A 103 27.34 -12.19 14.84
CA ASN A 103 28.35 -12.65 13.88
C ASN A 103 27.97 -13.99 13.25
N LEU A 104 27.42 -14.93 14.03
CA LEU A 104 26.89 -16.19 13.51
C LEU A 104 25.70 -15.97 12.58
N LEU A 105 24.75 -15.11 12.93
CA LEU A 105 23.62 -14.76 12.07
C LEU A 105 24.07 -14.10 10.76
N ARG A 106 25.06 -13.22 10.81
CA ARG A 106 25.65 -12.60 9.59
C ARG A 106 26.31 -13.63 8.70
N ARG A 107 27.10 -14.55 9.28
CA ARG A 107 27.73 -15.66 8.54
C ARG A 107 26.66 -16.58 7.95
N HIS A 108 25.64 -16.95 8.72
CA HIS A 108 24.54 -17.79 8.26
C HIS A 108 23.78 -17.15 7.10
N ARG A 109 23.43 -15.86 7.20
CA ARG A 109 22.81 -15.10 6.09
C ARG A 109 23.71 -14.97 4.87
N ALA A 110 25.03 -14.90 5.06
CA ALA A 110 25.99 -14.90 3.96
C ALA A 110 26.13 -16.29 3.30
N MET A 111 25.93 -17.37 4.06
CA MET A 111 26.01 -18.77 3.59
C MET A 111 24.71 -19.31 2.99
N GLN A 112 23.61 -18.55 3.00
CA GLN A 112 22.37 -18.93 2.32
C GLN A 112 22.09 -18.01 1.10
N PRO A 113 22.81 -18.18 -0.02
CA PRO A 113 22.52 -17.48 -1.27
C PRO A 113 21.10 -17.74 -1.78
N GLU A 114 20.60 -18.96 -1.56
CA GLU A 114 19.33 -19.45 -2.12
C GLU A 114 18.09 -18.78 -1.49
N GLN A 115 18.17 -18.29 -0.25
CA GLN A 115 17.08 -17.54 0.39
C GLN A 115 17.00 -16.07 -0.01
N ARG A 116 17.94 -15.58 -0.83
CA ARG A 116 17.95 -14.18 -1.31
C ARG A 116 17.02 -13.91 -2.50
N GLY A 117 16.28 -14.94 -2.93
CA GLY A 117 15.42 -14.88 -4.11
C GLY A 117 16.25 -14.83 -5.39
N ASP A 118 15.80 -15.56 -6.41
CA ASP A 118 16.45 -15.58 -7.74
C ASP A 118 16.51 -14.19 -8.43
N GLU A 119 15.89 -13.16 -7.83
CA GLU A 119 15.76 -11.80 -8.36
C GLU A 119 16.98 -10.88 -8.13
N ARG A 120 18.05 -11.33 -7.44
CA ARG A 120 19.18 -10.44 -7.12
C ARG A 120 20.57 -11.06 -7.37
N TRP A 121 20.81 -11.54 -8.57
CA TRP A 121 22.15 -11.88 -9.05
C TRP A 121 22.79 -10.71 -9.80
N ASP A 122 23.20 -9.70 -9.02
CA ASP A 122 24.06 -8.58 -9.45
C ASP A 122 25.28 -9.14 -10.20
N LYS A 123 25.45 -8.71 -11.46
CA LYS A 123 26.76 -8.72 -12.12
C LYS A 123 27.79 -8.11 -11.15
N PRO A 124 29.02 -8.64 -11.06
CA PRO A 124 30.03 -8.09 -10.16
C PRO A 124 30.19 -6.59 -10.40
N LYS A 125 30.23 -5.82 -9.30
CA LYS A 125 30.38 -4.36 -9.33
C LYS A 125 31.70 -4.01 -10.00
N ILE A 126 31.65 -3.55 -11.25
CA ILE A 126 32.82 -2.99 -11.93
C ILE A 126 33.16 -1.66 -11.21
N PRO A 127 34.39 -1.48 -10.71
CA PRO A 127 34.80 -0.22 -10.10
C PRO A 127 34.60 0.95 -11.08
N GLY A 128 33.87 1.99 -10.66
CA GLY A 128 33.61 3.19 -11.47
C GLY A 128 32.25 3.24 -12.17
N GLU A 129 31.53 2.12 -12.29
CA GLU A 129 30.17 2.12 -12.87
C GLU A 129 29.07 2.25 -11.80
N ARG A 130 28.02 3.00 -12.13
CA ARG A 130 26.76 3.02 -11.37
C ARG A 130 26.09 1.66 -11.52
N ARG A 131 25.63 1.05 -10.42
CA ARG A 131 24.94 -0.26 -10.45
C ARG A 131 23.80 -0.21 -11.47
N ARG A 132 23.87 -1.02 -12.52
CA ARG A 132 22.78 -1.16 -13.49
C ARG A 132 21.68 -2.01 -12.86
N ARG A 133 20.43 -1.53 -12.89
CA ARG A 133 19.28 -2.35 -12.48
C ARG A 133 19.25 -3.56 -13.41
N ILE A 134 19.29 -4.77 -12.86
CA ILE A 134 19.03 -5.97 -13.65
C ILE A 134 17.58 -5.87 -14.12
N VAL A 135 17.38 -5.98 -15.43
CA VAL A 135 16.04 -6.09 -16.01
C VAL A 135 15.44 -7.38 -15.46
N ARG A 136 14.43 -7.24 -14.59
CA ARG A 136 13.72 -8.40 -14.05
C ARG A 136 13.00 -9.09 -15.19
N GLU A 137 12.73 -10.38 -15.03
CA GLU A 137 11.85 -11.10 -15.97
C GLU A 137 10.50 -10.37 -16.11
N GLN A 138 9.98 -9.86 -14.99
CA GLN A 138 8.77 -9.03 -14.89
C GLN A 138 8.83 -7.71 -15.65
N ASP A 139 10.03 -7.15 -15.83
CA ASP A 139 10.23 -5.87 -16.51
C ASP A 139 10.24 -6.04 -18.05
N ARG A 140 10.15 -7.27 -18.57
CA ARG A 140 10.08 -7.54 -20.02
C ARG A 140 8.70 -7.21 -20.57
N GLU A 141 8.64 -6.64 -21.76
CA GLU A 141 7.38 -6.30 -22.45
C GLU A 141 6.50 -7.53 -22.71
N ASP A 142 7.13 -8.68 -22.97
CA ASP A 142 6.45 -9.95 -23.22
C ASP A 142 6.04 -10.69 -21.93
N TYR A 143 6.29 -10.14 -20.74
CA TYR A 143 5.87 -10.76 -19.49
C TYR A 143 4.35 -10.68 -19.34
N PRO A 144 3.68 -11.73 -18.79
CA PRO A 144 2.24 -11.67 -18.54
C PRO A 144 1.86 -10.42 -17.73
N PRO A 145 0.78 -9.71 -18.08
CA PRO A 145 0.37 -8.51 -17.35
C PRO A 145 -0.04 -8.85 -15.92
N GLU A 146 0.47 -8.09 -14.95
CA GLU A 146 0.18 -8.32 -13.52
C GLU A 146 -1.33 -8.29 -13.22
N ALA A 147 -1.82 -9.39 -12.65
CA ALA A 147 -3.20 -9.50 -12.20
C ALA A 147 -3.54 -8.49 -11.08
N PRO A 148 -4.82 -8.08 -10.97
CA PRO A 148 -5.24 -7.20 -9.89
C PRO A 148 -5.09 -7.90 -8.52
N ASN A 149 -4.57 -7.16 -7.54
CA ASN A 149 -4.28 -7.72 -6.21
C ASN A 149 -5.53 -8.03 -5.38
N THR A 150 -6.58 -7.22 -5.52
CA THR A 150 -7.80 -7.32 -4.71
C THR A 150 -9.02 -6.94 -5.53
N GLY A 151 -10.21 -7.42 -5.14
CA GLY A 151 -11.46 -7.01 -5.79
C GLY A 151 -11.74 -5.51 -5.68
N TRP A 152 -11.31 -4.89 -4.58
CA TRP A 152 -11.37 -3.44 -4.39
C TRP A 152 -10.55 -2.67 -5.45
N ASP A 153 -9.36 -3.17 -5.82
CA ASP A 153 -8.53 -2.56 -6.86
C ASP A 153 -9.22 -2.62 -8.23
N VAL A 154 -9.84 -3.76 -8.56
CA VAL A 154 -10.64 -3.93 -9.79
C VAL A 154 -11.78 -2.91 -9.83
N PHE A 155 -12.56 -2.83 -8.76
CA PHE A 155 -13.69 -1.91 -8.64
C PHE A 155 -13.25 -0.44 -8.76
N ILE A 156 -12.21 -0.02 -8.04
CA ILE A 156 -11.72 1.36 -8.12
C ILE A 156 -11.34 1.70 -9.55
N ARG A 157 -10.54 0.85 -10.21
CA ARG A 157 -10.03 1.12 -11.55
C ARG A 157 -11.17 1.24 -12.55
N GLN A 158 -12.12 0.32 -12.51
CA GLN A 158 -13.31 0.35 -13.36
C GLN A 158 -14.17 1.61 -13.11
N MET A 159 -14.51 1.90 -11.85
CA MET A 159 -15.33 3.07 -11.50
C MET A 159 -14.63 4.40 -11.76
N THR A 160 -13.31 4.46 -11.60
CA THR A 160 -12.52 5.67 -11.90
C THR A 160 -12.59 5.99 -13.39
N VAL A 161 -12.52 4.97 -14.26
CA VAL A 161 -12.74 5.15 -15.70
C VAL A 161 -14.14 5.66 -15.95
N LYS A 162 -15.17 5.01 -15.39
CA LYS A 162 -16.55 5.45 -15.54
C LYS A 162 -16.77 6.91 -15.13
N ILE A 163 -16.36 7.30 -13.92
CA ILE A 163 -16.53 8.69 -13.43
C ILE A 163 -15.86 9.70 -14.35
N ARG A 164 -14.69 9.37 -14.90
CA ARG A 164 -13.97 10.26 -15.82
C ARG A 164 -14.65 10.37 -17.18
N HIS A 165 -15.27 9.31 -17.67
CA HIS A 165 -16.07 9.33 -18.89
C HIS A 165 -17.40 10.06 -18.71
N ASP A 166 -18.09 9.83 -17.59
CA ASP A 166 -19.36 10.48 -17.28
C ASP A 166 -19.20 11.99 -17.05
N ARG A 167 -18.02 12.42 -16.59
CA ARG A 167 -17.74 13.80 -16.20
C ARG A 167 -16.38 14.28 -16.72
N PRO A 168 -16.21 14.40 -18.05
CA PRO A 168 -14.91 14.72 -18.65
C PRO A 168 -14.41 16.12 -18.27
N ASP A 169 -15.34 17.05 -18.02
CA ASP A 169 -15.01 18.44 -17.67
C ASP A 169 -14.76 18.63 -16.15
N GLU A 170 -15.16 17.67 -15.32
CA GLU A 170 -15.02 17.80 -13.86
C GLU A 170 -13.56 17.56 -13.43
N ARG A 171 -13.11 18.32 -12.43
CA ARG A 171 -11.80 18.07 -11.83
C ARG A 171 -11.79 16.70 -11.16
N HIS A 172 -10.98 15.81 -11.71
CA HIS A 172 -10.72 14.53 -11.08
C HIS A 172 -9.71 14.67 -9.92
N ASP A 173 -10.23 14.94 -8.72
CA ASP A 173 -9.45 14.88 -7.48
C ASP A 173 -9.42 13.44 -6.97
N GLN A 174 -8.30 12.74 -7.21
CA GLN A 174 -8.16 11.31 -6.89
C GLN A 174 -8.52 11.00 -5.44
N SER A 175 -8.13 11.85 -4.48
CA SER A 175 -8.43 11.63 -3.06
C SER A 175 -9.93 11.68 -2.77
N LYS A 176 -10.64 12.62 -3.39
CA LYS A 176 -12.10 12.74 -3.23
C LYS A 176 -12.83 11.58 -3.90
N VAL A 177 -12.42 11.24 -5.12
CA VAL A 177 -13.00 10.11 -5.86
C VAL A 177 -12.81 8.81 -5.08
N LEU A 178 -11.60 8.54 -4.55
CA LEU A 178 -11.35 7.35 -3.73
C LEU A 178 -12.18 7.34 -2.44
N GLN A 179 -12.41 8.49 -1.80
CA GLN A 179 -13.29 8.59 -0.64
C GLN A 179 -14.74 8.26 -0.99
N GLU A 180 -15.25 8.77 -2.11
CA GLU A 180 -16.60 8.51 -2.60
C GLU A 180 -16.77 7.04 -3.02
N LEU A 181 -15.84 6.50 -3.79
CA LEU A 181 -15.80 5.09 -4.16
C LEU A 181 -15.72 4.19 -2.92
N GLY A 182 -14.98 4.59 -1.89
CA GLY A 182 -14.89 3.85 -0.64
C GLY A 182 -16.21 3.83 0.13
N LYS A 183 -17.01 4.90 0.04
CA LYS A 183 -18.37 4.94 0.59
C LYS A 183 -19.32 4.04 -0.21
N ILE A 184 -19.26 4.10 -1.54
CA ILE A 184 -20.05 3.24 -2.43
C ILE A 184 -19.74 1.77 -2.15
N TRP A 185 -18.47 1.39 -2.06
CA TRP A 185 -18.07 0.02 -1.76
C TRP A 185 -18.55 -0.47 -0.40
N ARG A 186 -18.43 0.34 0.65
CA ARG A 186 -18.81 -0.10 2.00
C ARG A 186 -20.31 -0.09 2.27
N MET A 187 -21.04 0.89 1.71
CA MET A 187 -22.44 1.15 2.07
C MET A 187 -23.40 1.05 0.89
N GLY A 188 -22.93 1.31 -0.33
CA GLY A 188 -23.77 1.37 -1.52
C GLY A 188 -23.86 0.05 -2.29
N MET A 189 -22.89 -0.84 -2.14
CA MET A 189 -22.84 -2.13 -2.84
C MET A 189 -23.39 -3.25 -1.98
N SER A 190 -24.05 -4.20 -2.65
CA SER A 190 -24.46 -5.45 -2.00
C SER A 190 -23.25 -6.34 -1.67
N GLU A 191 -23.46 -7.33 -0.82
CA GLU A 191 -22.44 -8.34 -0.54
C GLU A 191 -22.14 -9.19 -1.78
N ASP A 192 -23.17 -9.58 -2.55
CA ASP A 192 -23.02 -10.35 -3.79
C ASP A 192 -22.15 -9.64 -4.84
N GLU A 193 -22.28 -8.32 -4.97
CA GLU A 193 -21.44 -7.53 -5.89
C GLU A 193 -19.99 -7.44 -5.42
N ARG A 194 -19.77 -7.29 -4.10
CA ARG A 194 -18.40 -7.30 -3.53
C ARG A 194 -17.75 -8.67 -3.68
N ASP A 195 -18.53 -9.73 -3.50
CA ASP A 195 -18.10 -11.10 -3.74
C ASP A 195 -17.76 -11.35 -5.21
N TYR A 196 -18.51 -10.76 -6.15
CA TYR A 196 -18.17 -10.80 -7.57
C TYR A 196 -16.76 -10.28 -7.83
N PHE A 197 -16.43 -9.07 -7.33
CA PHE A 197 -15.10 -8.49 -7.51
C PHE A 197 -14.00 -9.26 -6.78
N THR A 198 -14.31 -9.82 -5.61
CA THR A 198 -13.36 -10.65 -4.86
C THR A 198 -13.04 -11.92 -5.65
N LYS A 199 -14.07 -12.61 -6.17
CA LYS A 199 -13.91 -13.79 -7.04
C LYS A 199 -13.15 -13.45 -8.32
N PHE A 200 -13.47 -12.32 -8.95
CA PHE A 200 -12.75 -11.80 -10.11
C PHE A 200 -11.25 -11.73 -9.83
N ALA A 201 -10.83 -11.06 -8.76
CA ALA A 201 -9.41 -10.89 -8.46
C ALA A 201 -8.72 -12.22 -8.14
N THR A 202 -9.40 -13.13 -7.42
CA THR A 202 -8.84 -14.44 -7.11
C THR A 202 -8.67 -15.32 -8.35
N ASP A 203 -9.62 -15.28 -9.28
CA ASP A 203 -9.58 -16.10 -10.48
C ASP A 203 -8.58 -15.52 -11.51
N ALA A 204 -8.56 -14.20 -11.68
CA ALA A 204 -7.55 -13.52 -12.50
C ALA A 204 -6.12 -13.80 -12.01
N LYS A 205 -5.91 -13.85 -10.68
CA LYS A 205 -4.61 -14.18 -10.10
C LYS A 205 -4.21 -15.63 -10.38
N LYS A 206 -5.12 -16.60 -10.28
CA LYS A 206 -4.84 -18.00 -10.62
C LYS A 206 -4.42 -18.15 -12.07
N GLU A 207 -5.10 -17.47 -13.00
CA GLU A 207 -4.74 -17.50 -14.42
C GLU A 207 -3.40 -16.83 -14.68
N PHE A 208 -3.11 -15.70 -14.03
CA PHE A 208 -1.81 -15.06 -14.10
C PHE A 208 -0.70 -15.98 -13.59
N ASP A 209 -0.89 -16.65 -12.45
CA ASP A 209 0.10 -17.60 -11.92
C ASP A 209 0.37 -18.75 -12.91
N GLN A 210 -0.67 -19.25 -13.60
CA GLN A 210 -0.51 -20.22 -14.68
C GLN A 210 0.27 -19.66 -15.87
N GLN A 211 -0.05 -18.45 -16.33
CA GLN A 211 0.65 -17.77 -17.42
C GLN A 211 2.12 -17.53 -17.08
N VAL A 212 2.44 -17.18 -15.83
CA VAL A 212 3.83 -17.02 -15.38
C VAL A 212 4.58 -18.35 -15.42
N ILE A 213 3.94 -19.47 -15.05
CA ILE A 213 4.53 -20.81 -15.16
C ILE A 213 4.78 -21.16 -16.64
N GLU A 214 3.81 -20.91 -17.52
CA GLU A 214 3.94 -21.14 -18.97
C GLU A 214 5.04 -20.28 -19.60
N TYR A 215 5.09 -18.99 -19.24
CA TYR A 215 6.12 -18.05 -19.69
C TYR A 215 7.51 -18.52 -19.28
N ARG A 216 7.68 -18.93 -18.03
CA ARG A 216 8.97 -19.47 -17.55
C ARG A 216 9.36 -20.76 -18.25
N ALA A 217 8.39 -21.60 -18.61
CA ALA A 217 8.64 -22.87 -19.28
C ALA A 217 8.95 -22.71 -20.78
N THR A 218 8.29 -21.79 -21.47
CA THR A 218 8.32 -21.71 -22.95
C THR A 218 8.90 -20.40 -23.51
N GLY A 219 9.06 -19.37 -22.68
CA GLY A 219 9.40 -18.00 -23.09
C GLY A 219 8.22 -17.19 -23.65
N SER A 220 7.01 -17.76 -23.66
CA SER A 220 5.78 -17.13 -24.13
C SER A 220 4.59 -17.59 -23.28
N TYR A 221 3.46 -16.89 -23.32
CA TYR A 221 2.25 -17.30 -22.58
C TYR A 221 1.01 -17.18 -23.46
N GLN A 222 -0.01 -17.98 -23.15
CA GLN A 222 -1.30 -17.84 -23.81
C GLN A 222 -2.13 -16.74 -23.09
N PRO A 223 -2.67 -15.75 -23.83
CA PRO A 223 -3.57 -14.77 -23.25
C PRO A 223 -4.79 -15.42 -22.58
N SER A 224 -5.26 -14.80 -21.50
CA SER A 224 -6.37 -15.31 -20.72
C SER A 224 -7.65 -15.38 -21.57
N LYS A 225 -8.41 -16.47 -21.40
CA LYS A 225 -9.72 -16.66 -22.05
C LYS A 225 -10.83 -15.89 -21.33
N HIS A 226 -10.67 -15.70 -20.03
CA HIS A 226 -11.72 -15.15 -19.17
C HIS A 226 -11.49 -13.68 -18.80
N PHE A 227 -10.24 -13.23 -18.78
CA PHE A 227 -9.87 -11.90 -18.33
C PHE A 227 -9.10 -11.17 -19.42
N GLU A 228 -9.38 -9.89 -19.56
CA GLU A 228 -8.67 -8.99 -20.46
C GLU A 228 -8.27 -7.74 -19.74
N ARG A 229 -7.04 -7.30 -19.99
CA ARG A 229 -6.64 -5.94 -19.67
C ARG A 229 -6.91 -5.08 -20.89
N LEU A 230 -7.67 -4.02 -20.71
CA LEU A 230 -7.98 -3.07 -21.78
C LEU A 230 -6.70 -2.40 -22.31
N GLU A 231 -6.61 -2.30 -23.63
CA GLU A 231 -5.48 -1.65 -24.31
C GLU A 231 -5.31 -0.20 -23.82
N ASN A 232 -4.06 0.21 -23.57
CA ASN A 232 -3.70 1.54 -23.06
C ASN A 232 -4.25 1.90 -21.67
N SER A 233 -4.82 0.93 -20.95
CA SER A 233 -5.35 1.11 -19.61
C SER A 233 -4.81 0.06 -18.64
N SER A 234 -5.05 0.29 -17.36
CA SER A 234 -4.78 -0.69 -16.30
C SER A 234 -6.07 -1.35 -15.80
N VAL A 235 -7.16 -1.17 -16.53
CA VAL A 235 -8.47 -1.73 -16.19
C VAL A 235 -8.59 -3.14 -16.73
N TRP A 236 -9.02 -4.04 -15.84
CA TRP A 236 -9.30 -5.43 -16.12
C TRP A 236 -10.81 -5.64 -16.30
N ILE A 237 -11.19 -6.44 -17.28
CA ILE A 237 -12.57 -6.81 -17.61
C ILE A 237 -12.68 -8.33 -17.73
N ARG A 238 -13.86 -8.86 -17.39
CA ARG A 238 -14.20 -10.27 -17.55
C ARG A 238 -14.94 -10.50 -18.88
N LYS A 239 -14.42 -11.39 -19.74
CA LYS A 239 -14.96 -11.68 -21.09
C LYS A 239 -16.19 -12.58 -21.08
N ASP A 240 -16.19 -13.61 -20.24
CA ASP A 240 -17.21 -14.67 -20.24
C ASP A 240 -18.55 -14.21 -19.66
N ARG A 241 -18.52 -13.43 -18.58
CA ARG A 241 -19.70 -12.94 -17.87
C ARG A 241 -19.51 -11.49 -17.40
N PRO A 242 -19.48 -10.53 -18.33
CA PRO A 242 -19.21 -9.14 -17.98
C PRO A 242 -20.33 -8.55 -17.11
N SER A 243 -19.94 -7.89 -16.03
CA SER A 243 -20.80 -7.05 -15.21
C SER A 243 -21.42 -5.90 -16.03
N PRO A 244 -22.59 -5.34 -15.66
CA PRO A 244 -23.12 -4.14 -16.33
C PRO A 244 -22.09 -3.00 -16.44
N LEU A 245 -21.28 -2.79 -15.40
CA LEU A 245 -20.20 -1.80 -15.40
C LEU A 245 -19.12 -2.12 -16.44
N GLU A 246 -18.77 -3.40 -16.59
CA GLU A 246 -17.75 -3.85 -17.54
C GLU A 246 -18.25 -3.75 -18.99
N LYS A 247 -19.54 -4.02 -19.23
CA LYS A 247 -20.18 -3.80 -20.53
C LYS A 247 -20.18 -2.32 -20.93
N GLU A 248 -20.44 -1.45 -19.95
CA GLU A 248 -20.39 0.00 -20.16
C GLU A 248 -18.96 0.46 -20.45
N ILE A 249 -17.97 0.02 -19.67
CA ILE A 249 -16.57 0.41 -19.88
C ILE A 249 -16.02 -0.09 -21.22
N SER A 250 -16.37 -1.32 -21.62
CA SER A 250 -15.98 -1.87 -22.93
C SER A 250 -16.64 -1.16 -24.11
N SER A 251 -17.70 -0.40 -23.89
CA SER A 251 -18.35 0.41 -24.93
C SER A 251 -17.67 1.76 -25.18
N TYR A 252 -16.75 2.19 -24.30
CA TYR A 252 -16.03 3.45 -24.47
C TYR A 252 -14.99 3.34 -25.59
N GLU A 253 -15.07 4.26 -26.57
CA GLU A 253 -14.22 4.29 -27.76
C GLU A 253 -12.73 4.45 -27.41
N THR A 254 -12.41 5.33 -26.44
CA THR A 254 -11.05 5.53 -25.96
C THR A 254 -11.02 5.74 -24.45
N ILE A 255 -10.31 4.89 -23.72
CA ILE A 255 -10.04 5.09 -22.28
C ILE A 255 -8.92 6.14 -22.06
N GLN A 256 -8.40 6.73 -23.15
CA GLN A 256 -7.52 7.88 -23.07
C GLN A 256 -8.33 9.11 -22.69
N PHE A 257 -8.13 9.58 -21.46
CA PHE A 257 -8.79 10.77 -20.97
C PHE A 257 -8.33 12.00 -21.77
N PRO A 258 -9.24 12.83 -22.28
CA PRO A 258 -8.86 14.06 -22.95
C PRO A 258 -8.03 14.93 -22.02
N LYS A 259 -7.03 15.64 -22.58
CA LYS A 259 -6.28 16.64 -21.82
C LYS A 259 -7.28 17.65 -21.26
N ARG A 260 -7.06 18.05 -20.00
CA ARG A 260 -7.93 18.98 -19.30
C ARG A 260 -8.12 20.26 -20.12
N PRO A 261 -9.33 20.86 -20.16
CA PRO A 261 -9.53 22.14 -20.81
C PRO A 261 -8.55 23.20 -20.27
N PRO A 262 -7.85 23.96 -21.14
CA PRO A 262 -6.79 24.90 -20.74
C PRO A 262 -7.23 25.95 -19.71
N LYS A 263 -8.52 26.30 -19.68
CA LYS A 263 -9.09 27.27 -18.75
C LYS A 263 -8.98 26.80 -17.29
N LEU A 264 -9.30 25.53 -17.04
CA LEU A 264 -9.26 24.94 -15.70
C LEU A 264 -7.83 24.71 -15.20
N ASP A 265 -6.88 24.53 -16.12
CA ASP A 265 -5.46 24.40 -15.77
C ASP A 265 -4.86 25.71 -15.29
N LYS A 266 -5.24 26.85 -15.88
CA LYS A 266 -4.75 28.17 -15.43
C LYS A 266 -5.15 28.45 -13.98
N GLU A 267 -6.43 28.30 -13.63
CA GLU A 267 -6.90 28.50 -12.26
C GLU A 267 -6.23 27.56 -11.25
N TYR A 268 -5.96 26.32 -11.67
CA TYR A 268 -5.26 25.35 -10.85
C TYR A 268 -3.81 25.75 -10.60
N GLN A 269 -3.07 26.09 -11.65
CA GLN A 269 -1.69 26.56 -11.55
C GLN A 269 -1.60 27.80 -10.66
N GLU A 270 -2.56 28.73 -10.76
CA GLU A 270 -2.62 29.89 -9.88
C GLU A 270 -2.83 29.51 -8.41
N ARG A 271 -3.75 28.58 -8.13
CA ARG A 271 -4.00 28.09 -6.75
C ARG A 271 -2.79 27.35 -6.18
N GLU A 272 -2.15 26.52 -6.99
CA GLU A 272 -0.95 25.79 -6.61
C GLU A 272 0.21 26.76 -6.33
N MET A 273 0.43 27.75 -7.21
CA MET A 273 1.42 28.80 -6.97
C MET A 273 1.13 29.58 -5.71
N ARG A 274 -0.14 29.95 -5.45
CA ARG A 274 -0.53 30.59 -4.19
C ARG A 274 -0.22 29.69 -2.98
N SER A 275 -0.47 28.39 -3.06
CA SER A 275 -0.17 27.45 -1.97
C SER A 275 1.34 27.30 -1.72
N ILE A 276 2.12 27.13 -2.79
CA ILE A 276 3.59 27.05 -2.72
C ILE A 276 4.16 28.35 -2.13
N LEU A 277 3.68 29.50 -2.58
CA LEU A 277 4.15 30.80 -2.11
C LEU A 277 3.80 31.00 -0.63
N LYS A 278 2.57 30.64 -0.20
CA LYS A 278 2.20 30.61 1.22
C LYS A 278 3.13 29.72 2.05
N ARG A 279 3.48 28.51 1.57
CA ARG A 279 4.44 27.62 2.26
C ARG A 279 5.84 28.23 2.32
N LYS A 280 6.33 28.83 1.22
CA LYS A 280 7.62 29.53 1.17
C LYS A 280 7.66 30.71 2.15
N LEU A 281 6.59 31.49 2.24
CA LEU A 281 6.49 32.61 3.17
C LEU A 281 6.39 32.14 4.63
N LYS A 282 5.66 31.05 4.92
CA LYS A 282 5.61 30.44 6.26
C LYS A 282 7.01 29.95 6.67
N LEU A 283 7.73 29.26 5.79
CA LEU A 283 9.11 28.81 6.05
C LEU A 283 10.09 29.96 6.30
N LYS A 284 9.89 31.11 5.65
CA LYS A 284 10.69 32.32 5.87
C LYS A 284 10.30 33.10 7.14
N GLY A 285 9.32 32.62 7.92
CA GLY A 285 8.80 33.32 9.09
C GLY A 285 8.07 34.63 8.76
N LEU A 286 7.67 34.82 7.50
CA LEU A 286 6.99 36.04 7.04
C LEU A 286 5.45 35.93 7.13
N MET A 287 4.93 34.76 7.48
CA MET A 287 3.50 34.48 7.56
C MET A 287 3.15 33.71 8.84
N ASN A 288 2.09 34.14 9.53
CA ASN A 288 1.54 33.49 10.72
C ASN A 288 0.93 32.13 10.38
N GLU A 289 0.70 31.31 11.41
CA GLU A 289 -0.05 30.06 11.29
C GLU A 289 -1.48 30.30 10.78
N ASP A 290 -2.05 31.47 11.10
CA ASP A 290 -3.36 31.93 10.64
C ASP A 290 -3.39 32.40 9.17
N GLY A 291 -2.24 32.39 8.48
CA GLY A 291 -2.16 32.81 7.08
C GLY A 291 -2.10 34.33 6.84
N LYS A 292 -2.01 35.14 7.89
CA LYS A 292 -1.78 36.60 7.80
C LYS A 292 -0.27 36.89 7.76
N THR A 293 0.16 37.83 6.92
CA THR A 293 1.57 38.24 6.81
C THR A 293 2.02 39.05 8.03
N TRP A 294 3.20 38.77 8.57
CA TRP A 294 3.74 39.43 9.77
C TRP A 294 4.18 40.87 9.55
N LYS A 295 4.59 41.19 8.33
CA LYS A 295 5.13 42.52 8.00
C LYS A 295 4.08 43.29 7.21
N GLU A 296 3.64 44.41 7.77
CA GLU A 296 3.03 45.49 6.98
C GLU A 296 4.02 45.85 5.86
N GLY A 297 3.67 45.50 4.62
CA GLY A 297 4.49 45.75 3.43
C GLY A 297 4.76 44.55 2.52
N VAL A 298 4.50 43.30 2.95
CA VAL A 298 4.58 42.15 2.03
C VAL A 298 3.25 42.02 1.28
N ASN A 299 3.20 42.55 0.06
CA ASN A 299 2.04 42.39 -0.83
C ASN A 299 2.09 41.00 -1.50
N PHE A 300 1.32 40.06 -0.97
CA PHE A 300 1.23 38.69 -1.46
C PHE A 300 0.95 38.61 -2.97
N GLU A 301 0.13 39.51 -3.51
CA GLU A 301 -0.24 39.51 -4.92
C GLU A 301 0.94 39.93 -5.81
N ALA A 302 1.76 40.87 -5.35
CA ALA A 302 2.97 41.30 -6.06
C ALA A 302 4.03 40.18 -6.10
N GLU A 303 4.17 39.41 -5.02
CA GLU A 303 5.10 38.29 -4.97
C GLU A 303 4.60 37.11 -5.83
N LEU A 304 3.28 36.89 -5.89
CA LEU A 304 2.64 35.95 -6.80
C LEU A 304 2.89 36.31 -8.27
N GLU A 305 2.76 37.59 -8.62
CA GLU A 305 3.02 38.07 -9.98
C GLU A 305 4.52 37.94 -10.36
N LYS A 306 5.42 38.16 -9.40
CA LYS A 306 6.86 37.93 -9.59
C LYS A 306 7.17 36.45 -9.87
N GLU A 307 6.55 35.54 -9.14
CA GLU A 307 6.71 34.09 -9.37
C GLU A 307 6.07 33.65 -10.70
N ARG A 308 4.92 34.24 -11.09
CA ARG A 308 4.32 34.04 -12.44
C ARG A 308 5.30 34.40 -13.55
N LYS A 309 5.87 35.61 -13.49
CA LYS A 309 6.85 36.10 -14.47
C LYS A 309 8.10 35.23 -14.51
N LYS A 310 8.57 34.75 -13.36
CA LYS A 310 9.71 33.85 -13.27
C LYS A 310 9.46 32.50 -13.97
N ARG A 311 8.26 31.92 -13.85
CA ARG A 311 7.90 30.66 -14.53
C ARG A 311 7.72 30.83 -16.03
N ILE A 312 7.08 31.91 -16.48
CA ILE A 312 6.94 32.21 -17.91
C ILE A 312 8.33 32.32 -18.54
N LYS A 313 9.22 33.09 -17.92
CA LYS A 313 10.60 33.24 -18.40
C LYS A 313 11.35 31.89 -18.48
N HIS A 314 11.22 31.03 -17.48
CA HIS A 314 11.87 29.71 -17.50
C HIS A 314 11.27 28.77 -18.58
N ASN A 315 10.01 28.92 -18.93
CA ASN A 315 9.40 28.14 -20.02
C ASN A 315 9.86 28.67 -21.38
N ASP A 316 10.00 29.99 -21.55
CA ASP A 316 10.48 30.59 -22.80
C ASP A 316 11.98 30.28 -23.04
N ASP A 317 12.81 30.31 -21.98
CA ASP A 317 14.26 30.01 -22.08
C ASP A 317 14.54 28.51 -22.36
N GLY A 318 13.53 27.64 -22.32
CA GLY A 318 13.66 26.18 -22.50
C GLY A 318 13.29 25.66 -23.89
N ASP A 319 12.72 26.49 -24.76
CA ASP A 319 12.22 26.09 -26.09
C ASP A 319 13.23 26.41 -27.23
N ASP A 320 14.31 27.14 -26.93
CA ASP A 320 15.36 27.51 -27.91
C ASP A 320 16.52 26.49 -28.00
N SER A 321 16.32 25.26 -27.49
CA SER A 321 17.37 24.22 -27.44
C SER A 321 17.09 22.96 -28.28
N GLU A 322 16.21 23.05 -29.29
CA GLU A 322 16.07 22.04 -30.35
C GLU A 322 16.97 22.32 -31.57
#